data_AF-A0A2E7LFM0-F1
#
_entry.id   AF-A0A2E7LFM0-F1
#
_cell.length_a   1.000
_cell.length_b   1.000
_cell.length_c   1.000
_cell.angle_alpha   90.00
_cell.angle_beta   90.00
_cell.angle_gamma   90.00
#
_symmetry.space_group_name_H-M   'P 1'
#
loop_
_entity.id
_entity.type
_entity.pdbx_description
1 polymer ?
#
loop_
_entity_poly.entity_id
_entity_poly.type
_entity_poly.pdbx_seq_one_letter_code
_entity_poly.pdbx_strand_id
1 'polypeptide(L)'
;MFSKTIGPGNGKCRQAELQVRRRPASAVVRQTPWSQIRLRDEFRCALFPFPIFRKYTMVLSDRDAQRLLGDALQSIDEYYEQRGIFQGKFGFGERPAIVVVDFAYGWTDSSYAGGSDRLDLPVEKTAELLAAGRQRGLPIIYTTSPYRPETGDQPFKSAADRSTTFRAWDARACEIDQRVAPEPSDLLIYKENASAFFGTHLAPYLIEQKVDTLLITGCSTSACIRATATDAKGNRFRPVVVSDCVGDRSAVCHVFTLHDIQSRFADVVSLDQALQQLSDRD
;
A
#
# COMPACT_ATOMS: atom_id res chain seq x y z
N MET A 1 -38.32 -33.43 -59.14
CA MET A 1 -38.95 -32.24 -59.73
C MET A 1 -37.90 -31.13 -59.80
N PHE A 2 -37.52 -30.76 -61.03
CA PHE A 2 -36.87 -29.52 -61.53
C PHE A 2 -35.65 -28.93 -60.77
N SER A 3 -34.41 -28.94 -61.29
CA SER A 3 -33.79 -28.12 -62.39
C SER A 3 -33.89 -26.60 -62.14
N LYS A 4 -32.89 -25.71 -62.22
CA LYS A 4 -31.83 -25.49 -63.25
C LYS A 4 -30.93 -24.28 -62.85
N THR A 5 -29.61 -24.41 -63.02
CA THR A 5 -28.58 -23.52 -63.66
C THR A 5 -28.47 -21.97 -63.54
N ILE A 6 -27.21 -21.55 -63.28
CA ILE A 6 -26.32 -20.47 -63.85
C ILE A 6 -26.39 -19.00 -63.31
N GLY A 7 -25.21 -18.46 -62.93
CA GLY A 7 -24.90 -17.13 -62.31
C GLY A 7 -24.78 -15.92 -63.27
N PRO A 8 -23.90 -14.89 -63.09
CA PRO A 8 -22.86 -14.61 -62.07
C PRO A 8 -22.96 -13.20 -61.40
N GLY A 9 -22.17 -12.94 -60.35
CA GLY A 9 -22.01 -11.60 -59.75
C GLY A 9 -20.73 -11.45 -58.95
N ASN A 10 -19.80 -10.63 -59.46
CA ASN A 10 -18.41 -10.46 -59.03
C ASN A 10 -18.24 -9.90 -57.61
N GLY A 11 -17.23 -10.38 -56.88
CA GLY A 11 -16.72 -9.71 -55.68
C GLY A 11 -15.70 -10.53 -54.91
N LYS A 12 -14.43 -10.47 -55.33
CA LYS A 12 -13.28 -11.16 -54.71
C LYS A 12 -13.11 -10.77 -53.23
N CYS A 13 -12.99 -11.75 -52.34
CA CYS A 13 -12.09 -11.63 -51.18
C CYS A 13 -11.51 -13.00 -50.85
N ARG A 14 -10.18 -13.12 -50.95
CA ARG A 14 -9.43 -14.37 -50.80
C ARG A 14 -9.46 -14.82 -49.34
N GLN A 15 -9.88 -16.06 -49.11
CA GLN A 15 -9.55 -16.79 -47.88
C GLN A 15 -8.07 -17.19 -47.94
N ALA A 16 -7.33 -16.90 -46.87
CA ALA A 16 -6.06 -17.55 -46.58
C ALA A 16 -6.28 -18.38 -45.30
N GLU A 17 -6.29 -19.70 -45.48
CA GLU A 17 -6.29 -20.69 -44.42
C GLU A 17 -5.00 -20.56 -43.58
N LEU A 18 -5.14 -20.34 -42.27
CA LEU A 18 -4.04 -20.54 -41.33
C LEU A 18 -4.03 -22.00 -40.89
N GLN A 19 -3.14 -22.80 -41.50
CA GLN A 19 -2.83 -24.14 -41.03
C GLN A 19 -2.17 -24.07 -39.64
N VAL A 20 -2.86 -24.56 -38.62
CA VAL A 20 -2.33 -24.76 -37.27
C VAL A 20 -1.41 -25.99 -37.29
N ARG A 21 -0.10 -25.78 -37.38
CA ARG A 21 0.89 -26.82 -37.08
C ARG A 21 1.12 -26.90 -35.57
N ARG A 22 0.69 -28.01 -34.95
CA ARG A 22 1.09 -28.41 -33.59
C ARG A 22 2.61 -28.65 -33.55
N ARG A 23 3.31 -28.13 -32.54
CA ARG A 23 4.66 -28.54 -32.13
C ARG A 23 4.67 -28.95 -30.65
N PRO A 24 5.55 -29.90 -30.26
CA PRO A 24 5.42 -30.66 -29.02
C PRO A 24 6.00 -29.95 -27.79
N ALA A 25 5.60 -30.45 -26.63
CA ALA A 25 6.08 -30.06 -25.30
C ALA A 25 7.57 -30.35 -25.12
N SER A 26 8.36 -29.30 -24.89
CA SER A 26 9.56 -29.25 -24.03
C SER A 26 10.34 -27.99 -24.36
N ALA A 27 10.23 -26.96 -23.51
CA ALA A 27 11.16 -25.84 -23.55
C ALA A 27 11.40 -25.36 -22.12
N VAL A 28 12.57 -25.71 -21.60
CA VAL A 28 13.16 -25.16 -20.38
C VAL A 28 13.17 -23.64 -20.49
N VAL A 29 12.54 -22.95 -19.54
CA VAL A 29 12.62 -21.49 -19.43
C VAL A 29 14.04 -21.13 -19.03
N ARG A 30 14.88 -20.73 -20.00
CA ARG A 30 16.17 -20.11 -19.72
C ARG A 30 15.90 -18.66 -19.29
N GLN A 31 16.34 -18.30 -18.09
CA GLN A 31 16.42 -16.91 -17.66
C GLN A 31 17.33 -16.15 -18.61
N THR A 32 16.81 -15.12 -19.26
CA THR A 32 17.61 -14.22 -20.08
C THR A 32 18.44 -13.33 -19.15
N PRO A 33 19.78 -13.29 -19.25
CA PRO A 33 20.58 -12.33 -18.50
C PRO A 33 20.15 -10.90 -18.84
N TRP A 34 20.14 -10.01 -17.86
CA TRP A 34 19.76 -8.59 -18.00
C TRP A 34 20.47 -7.87 -19.17
N SER A 35 21.61 -8.38 -19.64
CA SER A 35 22.37 -7.86 -20.77
C SER A 35 21.75 -8.05 -22.15
N GLN A 36 20.63 -8.78 -22.30
CA GLN A 36 20.01 -9.06 -23.60
C GLN A 36 18.60 -8.46 -23.80
N ILE A 37 18.11 -7.64 -22.87
CA ILE A 37 16.91 -6.84 -23.09
C ILE A 37 17.25 -5.71 -24.07
N ARG A 38 16.94 -5.90 -25.35
CA ARG A 38 16.93 -4.81 -26.34
C ARG A 38 15.68 -3.98 -26.14
N LEU A 39 15.83 -2.84 -25.47
CA LEU A 39 14.86 -1.74 -25.52
C LEU A 39 14.66 -1.34 -26.98
N ARG A 40 13.41 -1.19 -27.42
CA ARG A 40 13.10 -0.66 -28.76
C ARG A 40 13.76 0.72 -28.91
N ASP A 41 14.40 0.91 -30.06
CA ASP A 41 15.32 2.01 -30.42
C ASP A 41 14.68 3.41 -30.43
N GLU A 42 14.32 3.97 -29.27
CA GLU A 42 14.08 5.42 -29.12
C GLU A 42 14.90 6.09 -28.01
N PHE A 43 15.73 5.35 -27.28
CA PHE A 43 16.68 5.94 -26.32
C PHE A 43 18.13 5.54 -26.65
N ARG A 44 18.67 6.13 -27.72
CA ARG A 44 20.12 6.21 -27.88
C ARG A 44 20.64 7.41 -27.09
N CYS A 45 21.12 7.13 -25.88
CA CYS A 45 22.03 8.03 -25.15
C CYS A 45 23.31 8.20 -25.97
N ALA A 46 23.37 9.27 -26.77
CA ALA A 46 24.59 9.74 -27.37
C ALA A 46 25.39 10.50 -26.29
N LEU A 47 26.64 10.08 -26.09
CA LEU A 47 27.67 10.81 -25.37
C LEU A 47 27.82 12.21 -25.98
N PHE A 48 27.26 13.22 -25.32
CA PHE A 48 27.45 14.64 -25.64
C PHE A 48 27.94 15.38 -24.38
N PRO A 49 28.87 16.35 -24.52
CA PRO A 49 29.34 17.15 -23.40
C PRO A 49 28.16 17.93 -22.84
N PHE A 50 27.87 17.75 -21.54
CA PHE A 50 26.75 18.37 -20.82
C PHE A 50 26.53 19.83 -21.25
N PRO A 51 25.52 20.13 -22.09
CA PRO A 51 25.01 21.48 -22.18
C PRO A 51 23.99 21.61 -21.05
N ILE A 52 24.30 22.49 -20.11
CA ILE A 52 23.37 23.17 -19.17
C ILE A 52 21.93 22.71 -19.40
N PHE A 53 21.47 21.77 -18.56
CA PHE A 53 20.08 21.32 -18.55
C PHE A 53 19.20 22.55 -18.42
N ARG A 54 18.64 23.01 -19.54
CA ARG A 54 17.54 23.97 -19.55
C ARG A 54 16.41 23.26 -18.82
N LYS A 55 16.18 23.64 -17.56
CA LYS A 55 15.05 23.17 -16.75
C LYS A 55 13.76 23.49 -17.50
N TYR A 56 13.31 22.57 -18.34
CA TYR A 56 11.89 22.45 -18.66
C TYR A 56 11.25 21.77 -17.46
N THR A 57 11.12 22.51 -16.35
CA THR A 57 10.16 22.16 -15.32
C THR A 57 8.79 22.45 -15.90
N MET A 58 8.25 21.50 -16.67
CA MET A 58 6.80 21.40 -16.75
C MET A 58 6.36 21.01 -15.34
N VAL A 59 5.88 21.99 -14.58
CA VAL A 59 5.13 21.74 -13.36
C VAL A 59 3.83 21.10 -13.83
N LEU A 60 3.72 19.78 -13.68
CA LEU A 60 2.46 19.07 -13.92
C LEU A 60 1.40 19.66 -13.00
N SER A 61 0.21 19.93 -13.52
CA SER A 61 -0.92 20.25 -12.64
C SER A 61 -1.26 19.03 -11.79
N ASP A 62 -1.81 19.24 -10.59
CA ASP A 62 -2.26 18.13 -9.74
C ASP A 62 -3.25 17.21 -10.47
N ARG A 63 -4.10 17.80 -11.32
CA ARG A 63 -5.05 17.08 -12.17
C ARG A 63 -4.35 16.17 -13.19
N ASP A 64 -3.29 16.65 -13.82
CA ASP A 64 -2.52 15.85 -14.78
C ASP A 64 -1.75 14.74 -14.08
N ALA A 65 -1.18 15.02 -12.91
CA ALA A 65 -0.49 14.02 -12.10
C ALA A 65 -1.45 12.91 -11.65
N GLN A 66 -2.66 13.26 -11.20
CA GLN A 66 -3.71 12.31 -10.84
C GLN A 66 -4.16 11.47 -12.04
N ARG A 67 -4.37 12.10 -13.20
CA ARG A 67 -4.77 11.38 -14.43
C ARG A 67 -3.70 10.37 -14.85
N LEU A 68 -2.43 10.80 -14.92
CA LEU A 68 -1.32 9.92 -15.31
C LEU A 68 -1.12 8.78 -14.32
N LEU A 69 -1.30 9.03 -13.02
CA LEU A 69 -1.28 7.97 -12.00
C LEU A 69 -2.43 6.99 -12.23
N GLY A 70 -3.65 7.49 -12.46
CA GLY A 70 -4.81 6.65 -12.77
C GLY A 70 -4.59 5.77 -13.99
N ASP A 71 -4.11 6.35 -15.10
CA ASP A 71 -3.79 5.62 -16.34
C ASP A 71 -2.74 4.52 -16.08
N ALA A 72 -1.72 4.81 -15.25
CA ALA A 72 -0.68 3.84 -14.90
C ALA A 72 -1.22 2.69 -14.03
N LEU A 73 -2.06 2.97 -13.03
CA LEU A 73 -2.66 1.94 -12.17
C LEU A 73 -3.62 1.06 -12.96
N GLN A 74 -4.43 1.66 -13.83
CA GLN A 74 -5.34 0.92 -14.73
C GLN A 74 -4.56 -0.05 -15.63
N SER A 75 -3.42 0.38 -16.20
CA SER A 75 -2.58 -0.48 -17.01
C SER A 75 -2.02 -1.68 -16.22
N ILE A 76 -1.74 -1.52 -14.92
CA ILE A 76 -1.32 -2.61 -14.04
C ILE A 76 -2.47 -3.59 -13.80
N ASP A 77 -3.68 -3.09 -13.55
CA ASP A 77 -4.87 -3.92 -13.33
C ASP A 77 -5.21 -4.77 -14.56
N GLU A 78 -5.20 -4.15 -15.75
CA GLU A 78 -5.38 -4.86 -17.01
C GLU A 78 -4.34 -5.97 -17.21
N TYR A 79 -3.08 -5.71 -16.84
CA TYR A 79 -2.03 -6.71 -16.91
C TYR A 79 -2.27 -7.87 -15.94
N TYR A 80 -2.69 -7.59 -14.71
CA TYR A 80 -3.00 -8.62 -13.71
C TYR A 80 -4.22 -9.46 -14.10
N GLU A 81 -5.27 -8.81 -14.59
CA GLU A 81 -6.49 -9.48 -15.08
C GLU A 81 -6.18 -10.42 -16.25
N GLN A 82 -5.46 -9.92 -17.27
CA GLN A 82 -5.03 -10.73 -18.41
C GLN A 82 -4.19 -11.96 -18.01
N ARG A 83 -3.48 -11.89 -16.88
CA ARG A 83 -2.63 -12.96 -16.37
C ARG A 83 -3.31 -13.84 -15.33
N GLY A 84 -4.48 -13.46 -14.82
CA GLY A 84 -5.18 -14.17 -13.75
C GLY A 84 -4.38 -14.24 -12.45
N ILE A 85 -3.61 -13.19 -12.14
CA ILE A 85 -2.76 -13.12 -10.94
C ILE A 85 -3.19 -11.95 -10.04
N PHE A 86 -2.96 -12.06 -8.73
CA PHE A 86 -3.01 -10.92 -7.80
C PHE A 86 -4.38 -10.20 -7.63
N GLN A 87 -5.49 -10.84 -8.04
CA GLN A 87 -6.87 -10.28 -7.93
C GLN A 87 -7.73 -10.94 -6.83
N GLY A 88 -7.15 -11.85 -6.05
CA GLY A 88 -7.87 -12.54 -4.97
C GLY A 88 -7.94 -11.68 -3.70
N LYS A 89 -9.05 -11.78 -2.97
CA LYS A 89 -9.17 -11.22 -1.63
C LYS A 89 -8.70 -12.24 -0.57
N PHE A 90 -8.07 -11.74 0.48
CA PHE A 90 -7.77 -12.57 1.67
C PHE A 90 -9.04 -12.86 2.46
N GLY A 91 -9.98 -11.92 2.49
CA GLY A 91 -11.19 -11.95 3.30
C GLY A 91 -10.91 -11.71 4.78
N PHE A 92 -11.97 -11.43 5.54
CA PHE A 92 -11.90 -11.34 6.99
C PHE A 92 -11.98 -12.75 7.59
N GLY A 93 -11.20 -13.01 8.64
CA GLY A 93 -11.29 -14.21 9.49
C GLY A 93 -12.38 -14.05 10.55
N GLU A 94 -12.29 -14.67 11.71
CA GLU A 94 -13.30 -14.62 12.78
C GLU A 94 -12.93 -13.67 13.92
N ARG A 95 -11.64 -13.43 14.16
CA ARG A 95 -11.15 -12.74 15.36
C ARG A 95 -10.25 -11.56 14.95
N PRO A 96 -10.85 -10.39 14.65
CA PRO A 96 -10.09 -9.22 14.27
C PRO A 96 -9.44 -8.50 15.47
N ALA A 97 -8.34 -7.82 15.21
CA ALA A 97 -7.76 -6.81 16.08
C ALA A 97 -7.49 -5.52 15.28
N ILE A 98 -7.47 -4.38 15.97
CA ILE A 98 -7.12 -3.08 15.37
C ILE A 98 -5.69 -2.73 15.75
N VAL A 99 -4.88 -2.34 14.77
CA VAL A 99 -3.51 -1.84 14.98
C VAL A 99 -3.39 -0.42 14.47
N VAL A 100 -3.10 0.51 15.38
CA VAL A 100 -2.84 1.92 15.11
C VAL A 100 -1.34 2.14 14.99
N VAL A 101 -0.85 2.34 13.77
CA VAL A 101 0.57 2.48 13.47
C VAL A 101 1.00 3.95 13.50
N ASP A 102 1.78 4.34 14.51
CA ASP A 102 2.45 5.65 14.57
C ASP A 102 1.54 6.88 14.38
N PHE A 103 0.29 6.88 14.85
CA PHE A 103 -0.46 8.15 15.03
C PHE A 103 0.02 8.89 16.28
N ALA A 104 1.32 9.15 16.34
CA ALA A 104 1.97 9.97 17.34
C ALA A 104 2.13 11.41 16.85
N TYR A 105 2.25 12.36 17.78
CA TYR A 105 2.34 13.78 17.43
C TYR A 105 3.52 14.12 16.51
N GLY A 106 4.63 13.37 16.55
CA GLY A 106 5.75 13.55 15.62
C GLY A 106 5.36 13.44 14.14
N TRP A 107 4.20 12.84 13.86
CA TRP A 107 3.64 12.64 12.54
C TRP A 107 2.35 13.41 12.29
N THR A 108 1.51 13.57 13.33
CA THR A 108 0.20 14.24 13.17
C THR A 108 0.26 15.75 13.41
N ASP A 109 1.28 16.27 14.09
CA ASP A 109 1.44 17.69 14.38
C ASP A 109 2.46 18.33 13.43
N SER A 110 1.97 19.19 12.53
CA SER A 110 2.77 19.89 11.51
C SER A 110 3.86 20.81 12.05
N SER A 111 3.95 21.01 13.38
CA SER A 111 5.12 21.67 13.99
C SER A 111 6.39 20.81 13.91
N TYR A 112 6.28 19.48 13.82
CA TYR A 112 7.42 18.59 13.59
C TYR A 112 7.69 18.39 12.10
N ALA A 113 8.95 18.11 11.75
CA ALA A 113 9.35 17.92 10.34
C ALA A 113 8.65 16.71 9.67
N GLY A 114 8.33 15.67 10.45
CA GLY A 114 7.54 14.53 10.01
C GLY A 114 6.04 14.75 10.04
N GLY A 115 5.60 15.87 10.64
CA GLY A 115 4.22 16.27 10.84
C GLY A 115 3.48 16.59 9.54
N SER A 116 2.18 16.32 9.48
CA SER A 116 1.35 16.72 8.35
C SER A 116 -0.15 16.70 8.63
N ASP A 117 -0.82 17.82 8.36
CA ASP A 117 -2.29 17.98 8.44
C ASP A 117 -3.06 17.01 7.53
N ARG A 118 -2.40 16.44 6.50
CA ARG A 118 -2.99 15.36 5.68
C ARG A 118 -3.37 14.10 6.48
N LEU A 119 -2.88 13.97 7.72
CA LEU A 119 -3.22 12.87 8.60
C LEU A 119 -4.47 13.13 9.45
N ASP A 120 -5.01 14.35 9.47
CA ASP A 120 -6.14 14.70 10.34
C ASP A 120 -7.39 13.84 10.07
N LEU A 121 -7.80 13.75 8.80
CA LEU A 121 -8.94 12.93 8.43
C LEU A 121 -8.72 11.43 8.73
N PRO A 122 -7.56 10.82 8.39
CA PRO A 122 -7.25 9.45 8.82
C PRO A 122 -7.30 9.21 10.33
N VAL A 123 -6.85 10.18 11.14
CA VAL A 123 -6.91 10.09 12.59
C VAL A 123 -8.36 10.13 13.08
N GLU A 124 -9.18 11.04 12.56
CA GLU A 124 -10.61 11.13 12.87
C GLU A 124 -11.36 9.85 12.50
N LYS A 125 -11.12 9.31 11.30
CA LYS A 125 -11.72 8.06 10.83
C LYS A 125 -11.27 6.85 11.66
N THR A 126 -10.04 6.87 12.15
CA THR A 126 -9.55 5.84 13.06
C THR A 126 -10.26 5.90 14.41
N ALA A 127 -10.60 7.09 14.92
CA ALA A 127 -11.39 7.20 16.14
C ALA A 127 -12.79 6.55 16.00
N GLU A 128 -13.44 6.70 14.85
CA GLU A 128 -14.71 6.02 14.53
C GLU A 128 -14.55 4.49 14.56
N LEU A 129 -13.49 3.96 13.93
CA LEU A 129 -13.20 2.52 13.94
C LEU A 129 -12.89 1.99 15.34
N LEU A 130 -12.10 2.74 16.12
CA LEU A 130 -11.75 2.38 17.50
C LEU A 130 -13.00 2.31 18.38
N ALA A 131 -13.93 3.26 18.26
CA ALA A 131 -15.18 3.24 18.99
C ALA A 131 -15.98 1.96 18.70
N ALA A 132 -16.11 1.59 17.42
CA ALA A 132 -16.78 0.35 17.02
C ALA A 132 -16.05 -0.92 17.49
N GLY A 133 -14.71 -0.91 17.46
CA GLY A 133 -13.89 -2.02 17.96
C GLY A 133 -14.02 -2.21 19.47
N ARG A 134 -14.02 -1.13 20.24
CA ARG A 134 -14.18 -1.15 21.71
C ARG A 134 -15.55 -1.68 22.12
N GLN A 135 -16.62 -1.28 21.44
CA GLN A 135 -17.97 -1.80 21.68
C GLN A 135 -18.05 -3.33 21.54
N ARG A 136 -17.15 -3.92 20.75
CA ARG A 136 -17.06 -5.37 20.50
C ARG A 136 -15.95 -6.06 21.28
N GLY A 137 -15.23 -5.34 22.13
CA GLY A 137 -14.12 -5.89 22.91
C GLY A 137 -12.97 -6.42 22.04
N LEU A 138 -12.74 -5.82 20.87
CA LEU A 138 -11.61 -6.20 20.02
C LEU A 138 -10.28 -5.82 20.69
N PRO A 139 -9.21 -6.63 20.53
CA PRO A 139 -7.87 -6.21 20.90
C PRO A 139 -7.47 -4.97 20.08
N ILE A 140 -7.00 -3.94 20.78
CA ILE A 140 -6.51 -2.69 20.18
C ILE A 140 -5.04 -2.54 20.55
N ILE A 141 -4.21 -2.33 19.53
CA ILE A 141 -2.77 -2.22 19.66
C ILE A 141 -2.31 -0.91 19.03
N TYR A 142 -1.47 -0.17 19.73
CA TYR A 142 -0.80 1.03 19.26
C TYR A 142 0.67 0.77 19.06
N THR A 143 1.27 1.44 18.09
CA THR A 143 2.71 1.54 17.99
C THR A 143 3.18 2.98 17.95
N THR A 144 4.34 3.22 18.55
CA THR A 144 5.05 4.50 18.45
C THR A 144 6.55 4.28 18.56
N SER A 145 7.34 5.31 18.24
CA SER A 145 8.79 5.27 18.44
C SER A 145 9.15 5.50 19.91
N PRO A 146 10.15 4.82 20.48
CA PRO A 146 10.63 5.16 21.81
C PRO A 146 11.32 6.52 21.79
N TYR A 147 11.04 7.37 22.79
CA TYR A 147 11.83 8.58 22.96
C TYR A 147 13.25 8.22 23.44
N ARG A 148 14.25 8.78 22.74
CA ARG A 148 15.67 8.68 23.10
C ARG A 148 16.23 10.09 23.21
N PRO A 149 16.76 10.51 24.37
CA PRO A 149 17.51 11.76 24.44
C PRO A 149 18.75 11.69 23.53
N GLU A 150 19.22 12.84 23.03
CA GLU A 150 20.27 12.94 22.01
C GLU A 150 21.60 12.24 22.37
N THR A 151 21.82 11.93 23.65
CA THR A 151 23.01 11.28 24.17
C THR A 151 23.01 9.75 24.04
N GLY A 152 21.94 9.14 23.53
CA GLY A 152 21.81 7.68 23.35
C GLY A 152 22.17 7.18 21.94
N ASP A 153 22.12 5.85 21.76
CA ASP A 153 22.20 5.22 20.44
C ASP A 153 21.07 5.76 19.55
N GLN A 154 21.46 6.46 18.50
CA GLN A 154 20.51 7.07 17.57
C GLN A 154 20.00 6.02 16.58
N PRO A 155 18.72 6.07 16.21
CA PRO A 155 18.21 5.19 15.15
C PRO A 155 18.98 5.44 13.85
N PHE A 156 19.09 4.40 13.03
CA PHE A 156 19.87 4.43 11.78
C PHE A 156 19.42 5.55 10.81
N LYS A 157 18.13 5.92 10.85
CA LYS A 157 17.55 7.13 10.28
C LYS A 157 16.39 7.58 11.15
N SER A 158 16.31 8.87 11.46
CA SER A 158 15.16 9.44 12.15
C SER A 158 14.36 10.35 11.22
N ALA A 159 13.03 10.32 11.29
CA ALA A 159 12.24 11.40 10.68
C ALA A 159 12.43 12.75 11.37
N ALA A 160 13.01 12.73 12.58
CA ALA A 160 13.49 13.90 13.30
C ALA A 160 14.72 14.55 12.69
N ASP A 161 15.34 13.97 11.64
CA ASP A 161 16.73 14.25 11.30
C ASP A 161 16.98 15.73 10.95
N ARG A 162 17.31 16.48 12.02
CA ARG A 162 18.12 17.69 12.07
C ARG A 162 17.54 18.92 11.39
N SER A 163 16.22 18.98 11.21
CA SER A 163 15.63 20.24 10.78
C SER A 163 15.82 21.32 11.84
N THR A 164 16.41 22.44 11.43
CA THR A 164 16.54 23.65 12.26
C THR A 164 15.30 24.54 12.18
N THR A 165 14.33 24.21 11.32
CA THR A 165 13.15 25.03 11.02
C THR A 165 11.89 24.51 11.72
N PHE A 166 11.85 23.22 12.04
CA PHE A 166 10.73 22.57 12.71
C PHE A 166 11.05 22.35 14.19
N ARG A 167 10.02 22.08 14.97
CA ARG A 167 10.16 21.64 16.36
C ARG A 167 11.07 20.41 16.42
N ALA A 168 12.00 20.43 17.36
CA ALA A 168 12.86 19.28 17.64
C ALA A 168 12.02 18.08 18.07
N TRP A 169 12.44 16.88 17.68
CA TRP A 169 11.78 15.66 18.10
C TRP A 169 12.03 15.41 19.59
N ASP A 170 10.97 15.56 20.38
CA ASP A 170 10.99 15.45 21.83
C ASP A 170 10.13 14.26 22.31
N ALA A 171 9.92 14.14 23.62
CA ALA A 171 9.07 13.10 24.18
C ALA A 171 7.64 13.16 23.63
N ARG A 172 7.09 14.37 23.43
CA ARG A 172 5.74 14.57 22.90
C ARG A 172 5.63 14.04 21.47
N ALA A 173 6.67 14.14 20.65
CA ALA A 173 6.67 13.56 19.31
C ALA A 173 6.37 12.04 19.31
N CYS A 174 6.68 11.35 20.41
CA CYS A 174 6.46 9.91 20.60
C CYS A 174 5.11 9.59 21.28
N GLU A 175 4.39 10.59 21.78
CA GLU A 175 3.07 10.42 22.40
C GLU A 175 2.00 10.24 21.31
N ILE A 176 1.07 9.30 21.53
CA ILE A 176 -0.08 9.09 20.64
C ILE A 176 -0.97 10.32 20.65
N ASP A 177 -1.49 10.69 19.47
CA ASP A 177 -2.40 11.81 19.29
C ASP A 177 -3.65 11.63 20.16
N GLN A 178 -3.99 12.66 20.94
CA GLN A 178 -5.13 12.64 21.88
C GLN A 178 -6.47 12.27 21.21
N ARG A 179 -6.65 12.55 19.91
CA ARG A 179 -7.86 12.16 19.15
C ARG A 179 -8.07 10.65 19.08
N VAL A 180 -6.99 9.87 19.20
CA VAL A 180 -6.98 8.40 19.19
C VAL A 180 -6.20 7.86 20.39
N ALA A 181 -6.31 8.51 21.56
CA ALA A 181 -5.56 8.13 22.74
C ALA A 181 -5.82 6.65 23.14
N PRO A 182 -4.76 5.89 23.52
CA PRO A 182 -4.92 4.56 24.07
C PRO A 182 -5.71 4.57 25.38
N GLU A 183 -6.56 3.57 25.58
CA GLU A 183 -7.20 3.27 26.86
C GLU A 183 -6.34 2.30 27.69
N PRO A 184 -6.54 2.18 29.02
CA PRO A 184 -5.72 1.31 29.87
C PRO A 184 -5.71 -0.18 29.48
N SER A 185 -6.72 -0.64 28.74
CA SER A 185 -6.81 -2.01 28.22
C SER A 185 -6.06 -2.21 26.90
N ASP A 186 -5.66 -1.13 26.22
CA ASP A 186 -5.01 -1.19 24.92
C ASP A 186 -3.52 -1.51 25.08
N LEU A 187 -2.94 -2.23 24.12
CA LEU A 187 -1.50 -2.54 24.13
C LEU A 187 -0.72 -1.42 23.43
N LEU A 188 0.26 -0.81 24.10
CA LEU A 188 1.21 0.11 23.48
C LEU A 188 2.58 -0.56 23.25
N ILE A 189 3.02 -0.62 21.99
CA ILE A 189 4.31 -1.19 21.59
C ILE A 189 5.25 -0.08 21.10
N TYR A 190 6.43 0.01 21.71
CA TYR A 190 7.50 0.83 21.17
C TYR A 190 8.27 0.06 20.08
N LYS A 191 8.44 0.66 18.92
CA LYS A 191 9.17 0.06 17.78
C LYS A 191 10.21 1.01 17.22
N GLU A 192 11.32 0.44 16.75
CA GLU A 192 12.43 1.19 16.14
C GLU A 192 12.48 1.03 14.61
N ASN A 193 11.60 0.20 14.04
CA ASN A 193 11.54 -0.11 12.62
C ASN A 193 10.18 0.23 12.02
N ALA A 194 10.10 0.22 10.69
CA ALA A 194 8.87 0.55 9.96
C ALA A 194 7.72 -0.42 10.31
N SER A 195 7.97 -1.73 10.27
CA SER A 195 6.97 -2.74 10.60
C SER A 195 6.68 -2.78 12.10
N ALA A 196 5.40 -2.85 12.45
CA ALA A 196 4.95 -3.09 13.82
C ALA A 196 5.39 -4.46 14.39
N PHE A 197 5.80 -5.40 13.53
CA PHE A 197 6.25 -6.74 13.93
C PHE A 197 7.76 -6.83 14.19
N PHE A 198 8.56 -6.04 13.49
CA PHE A 198 9.99 -6.27 13.45
C PHE A 198 10.66 -5.85 14.76
N GLY A 199 11.22 -6.84 15.47
CA GLY A 199 11.86 -6.61 16.77
C GLY A 199 10.89 -6.29 17.91
N THR A 200 9.59 -6.61 17.76
CA THR A 200 8.57 -6.37 18.78
C THR A 200 7.90 -7.68 19.22
N HIS A 201 7.04 -7.59 20.24
CA HIS A 201 6.22 -8.71 20.71
C HIS A 201 4.80 -8.72 20.12
N LEU A 202 4.57 -8.05 18.97
CA LEU A 202 3.23 -7.98 18.36
C LEU A 202 2.71 -9.37 17.93
N ALA A 203 3.51 -10.15 17.19
CA ALA A 203 3.11 -11.48 16.75
C ALA A 203 2.71 -12.41 17.91
N PRO A 204 3.54 -12.62 18.96
CA PRO A 204 3.15 -13.48 20.06
C PRO A 204 1.91 -12.98 20.81
N TYR A 205 1.73 -11.66 20.96
CA TYR A 205 0.52 -11.09 21.56
C TYR A 205 -0.74 -11.41 20.73
N LEU A 206 -0.68 -11.20 19.40
CA LEU A 206 -1.81 -11.51 18.51
C LEU A 206 -2.15 -13.01 18.52
N ILE A 207 -1.14 -13.88 18.59
CA ILE A 207 -1.32 -15.33 18.74
C ILE A 207 -2.02 -15.68 20.05
N GLU A 208 -1.58 -15.08 21.17
CA GLU A 208 -2.19 -15.27 22.49
C GLU A 208 -3.67 -14.83 22.50
N GLN A 209 -3.98 -13.70 21.86
CA GLN A 209 -5.34 -13.19 21.69
C GLN A 209 -6.18 -13.97 20.65
N LYS A 210 -5.59 -14.97 19.99
CA LYS A 210 -6.19 -15.79 18.93
C LYS A 210 -6.70 -14.93 17.77
N VAL A 211 -6.00 -13.84 17.46
CA VAL A 211 -6.33 -12.96 16.34
C VAL A 211 -6.00 -13.66 15.03
N ASP A 212 -6.87 -13.52 14.04
CA ASP A 212 -6.61 -14.01 12.67
C ASP A 212 -6.67 -12.90 11.61
N THR A 213 -7.21 -11.73 11.96
CA THR A 213 -7.42 -10.60 11.05
C THR A 213 -6.88 -9.33 11.69
N LEU A 214 -6.12 -8.55 10.92
CA LEU A 214 -5.51 -7.33 11.42
C LEU A 214 -6.04 -6.14 10.64
N LEU A 215 -6.84 -5.30 11.30
CA LEU A 215 -7.29 -4.02 10.77
C LEU A 215 -6.17 -3.00 11.02
N ILE A 216 -5.45 -2.64 9.95
CA ILE A 216 -4.28 -1.78 10.01
C ILE A 216 -4.69 -0.34 9.69
N THR A 217 -4.41 0.56 10.63
CA THR A 217 -4.60 2.01 10.53
C THR A 217 -3.27 2.72 10.86
N GLY A 218 -3.17 4.03 10.61
CA GLY A 218 -1.98 4.80 10.98
C GLY A 218 -1.23 5.47 9.83
N CYS A 219 0.06 5.71 10.04
CA CYS A 219 0.93 6.35 9.06
C CYS A 219 2.38 5.80 9.09
N SER A 220 3.19 6.01 8.05
CA SER A 220 2.76 6.44 6.72
C SER A 220 2.34 5.24 5.85
N THR A 221 1.37 5.46 4.95
CA THR A 221 0.86 4.41 4.04
C THR A 221 1.99 3.72 3.28
N SER A 222 2.93 4.49 2.73
CA SER A 222 4.04 3.97 1.90
C SER A 222 5.15 3.25 2.67
N ALA A 223 5.24 3.45 3.98
CA ALA A 223 6.32 2.90 4.81
C ALA A 223 5.79 1.97 5.89
N CYS A 224 5.44 2.49 7.07
CA CYS A 224 5.11 1.68 8.24
C CYS A 224 3.87 0.81 8.02
N ILE A 225 2.85 1.33 7.33
CA ILE A 225 1.64 0.57 7.00
C ILE A 225 1.97 -0.57 6.03
N ARG A 226 2.69 -0.28 4.93
CA ARG A 226 3.11 -1.30 3.96
C ARG A 226 3.98 -2.39 4.60
N ALA A 227 4.94 -1.99 5.44
CA ALA A 227 5.82 -2.90 6.15
C ALA A 227 5.01 -3.80 7.11
N THR A 228 4.11 -3.20 7.89
CA THR A 228 3.25 -3.93 8.82
C THR A 228 2.30 -4.89 8.11
N ALA A 229 1.69 -4.49 6.99
CA ALA A 229 0.81 -5.36 6.20
C ALA A 229 1.57 -6.55 5.60
N THR A 230 2.78 -6.29 5.08
CA THR A 230 3.65 -7.35 4.53
C THR A 230 4.02 -8.38 5.60
N ASP A 231 4.42 -7.90 6.79
CA ASP A 231 4.80 -8.78 7.90
C ASP A 231 3.59 -9.47 8.54
N ALA A 232 2.42 -8.83 8.58
CA ALA A 232 1.18 -9.47 9.05
C ALA A 232 0.87 -10.71 8.19
N LYS A 233 0.93 -10.57 6.86
CA LYS A 233 0.80 -11.70 5.93
C LYS A 233 1.90 -12.74 6.16
N GLY A 234 3.15 -12.30 6.33
CA GLY A 234 4.29 -13.17 6.62
C GLY A 234 4.10 -14.02 7.88
N ASN A 235 3.49 -13.43 8.92
CA ASN A 235 3.13 -14.07 10.18
C ASN A 235 1.76 -14.78 10.15
N ARG A 236 1.16 -14.95 8.96
CA ARG A 236 -0.09 -15.69 8.73
C ARG A 236 -1.36 -15.05 9.32
N PHE A 237 -1.34 -13.75 9.59
CA PHE A 237 -2.57 -12.99 9.79
C PHE A 237 -3.17 -12.57 8.44
N ARG A 238 -4.46 -12.23 8.42
CA ARG A 238 -5.15 -11.61 7.29
C ARG A 238 -5.10 -10.09 7.44
N PRO A 239 -4.14 -9.40 6.80
CA PRO A 239 -4.09 -7.95 6.88
C PRO A 239 -5.20 -7.32 6.06
N VAL A 240 -5.86 -6.36 6.68
CA VAL A 240 -6.87 -5.50 6.09
C VAL A 240 -6.45 -4.06 6.37
N VAL A 241 -6.11 -3.32 5.33
CA VAL A 241 -5.78 -1.90 5.44
C VAL A 241 -7.06 -1.09 5.25
N VAL A 242 -7.45 -0.34 6.27
CA VAL A 242 -8.64 0.51 6.20
C VAL A 242 -8.23 1.83 5.55
N SER A 243 -8.55 2.01 4.27
CA SER A 243 -8.01 3.08 3.42
C SER A 243 -8.25 4.48 3.99
N ASP A 244 -9.42 4.69 4.59
CA ASP A 244 -9.82 5.98 5.17
C ASP A 244 -9.12 6.24 6.51
N CYS A 245 -8.51 5.22 7.12
CA CYS A 245 -7.82 5.27 8.41
C CYS A 245 -6.29 5.22 8.27
N VAL A 246 -5.76 5.34 7.05
CA VAL A 246 -4.31 5.43 6.81
C VAL A 246 -3.97 6.70 6.05
N GLY A 247 -2.81 7.27 6.34
CA GLY A 247 -2.39 8.52 5.71
C GLY A 247 -0.93 8.54 5.30
N ASP A 248 -0.60 9.42 4.35
CA ASP A 248 0.76 9.71 3.94
C ASP A 248 0.89 11.21 3.64
N ARG A 249 2.10 11.73 3.79
CA ARG A 249 2.45 13.11 3.41
C ARG A 249 2.49 13.27 1.89
N SER A 250 2.73 12.17 1.15
CA SER A 250 2.72 12.13 -0.31
C SER A 250 1.46 11.44 -0.83
N ALA A 251 0.58 12.20 -1.49
CA ALA A 251 -0.64 11.66 -2.10
C ALA A 251 -0.35 10.57 -3.14
N VAL A 252 0.69 10.76 -3.96
CA VAL A 252 1.08 9.78 -4.98
C VAL A 252 1.54 8.47 -4.33
N CYS A 253 2.39 8.57 -3.29
CA CYS A 253 2.86 7.38 -2.57
C CYS A 253 1.72 6.67 -1.84
N HIS A 254 0.77 7.41 -1.27
CA HIS A 254 -0.42 6.87 -0.63
C HIS A 254 -1.24 6.03 -1.62
N VAL A 255 -1.68 6.62 -2.74
CA VAL A 255 -2.55 5.96 -3.72
C VAL A 255 -1.85 4.77 -4.37
N PHE A 256 -0.60 4.92 -4.80
CA PHE A 256 0.16 3.82 -5.39
C PHE A 256 0.36 2.66 -4.40
N THR A 257 0.64 2.97 -3.13
CA THR A 257 0.88 1.91 -2.14
C THR A 257 -0.40 1.15 -1.83
N LEU A 258 -1.54 1.83 -1.69
CA LEU A 258 -2.83 1.14 -1.50
C LEU A 258 -3.13 0.19 -2.67
N HIS A 259 -2.84 0.61 -3.90
CA HIS A 259 -2.98 -0.25 -5.08
C HIS A 259 -2.06 -1.48 -5.02
N ASP A 260 -0.75 -1.28 -4.79
CA ASP A 260 0.24 -2.37 -4.73
C ASP A 260 -0.07 -3.38 -3.61
N ILE A 261 -0.45 -2.89 -2.43
CA ILE A 261 -0.75 -3.79 -1.30
C ILE A 261 -2.06 -4.55 -1.49
N GLN A 262 -3.09 -3.95 -2.10
CA GLN A 262 -4.34 -4.65 -2.44
C GLN A 262 -4.07 -5.89 -3.30
N SER A 263 -3.16 -5.78 -4.27
CA SER A 263 -2.91 -6.89 -5.18
C SER A 263 -2.14 -8.05 -4.53
N ARG A 264 -1.37 -7.79 -3.46
CA ARG A 264 -0.29 -8.72 -3.06
C ARG A 264 -0.21 -9.03 -1.58
N PHE A 265 -0.55 -8.07 -0.72
CA PHE A 265 -0.16 -8.09 0.68
C PHE A 265 -1.35 -7.99 1.63
N ALA A 266 -2.40 -7.28 1.28
CA ALA A 266 -3.57 -7.05 2.14
C ALA A 266 -4.84 -6.83 1.32
N ASP A 267 -6.00 -6.97 1.96
CA ASP A 267 -7.22 -6.37 1.42
C ASP A 267 -7.26 -4.89 1.81
N VAL A 268 -7.62 -4.01 0.87
CA VAL A 268 -7.86 -2.59 1.11
C VAL A 268 -9.36 -2.34 1.09
N VAL A 269 -9.88 -1.81 2.18
CA VAL A 269 -11.33 -1.59 2.36
C VAL A 269 -11.58 -0.19 2.89
N SER A 270 -12.76 0.36 2.60
CA SER A 270 -13.20 1.61 3.24
C SER A 270 -13.53 1.39 4.72
N LEU A 271 -13.61 2.48 5.48
CA LEU A 271 -14.11 2.44 6.85
C LEU A 271 -15.51 1.85 6.91
N ASP A 272 -16.42 2.27 6.01
CA ASP A 272 -17.79 1.74 5.96
C ASP A 272 -17.81 0.22 5.77
N GLN A 273 -16.95 -0.31 4.89
CA GLN A 273 -16.84 -1.75 4.68
C GLN A 273 -16.29 -2.45 5.93
N ALA A 274 -15.29 -1.87 6.60
CA ALA A 274 -14.77 -2.43 7.85
C ALA A 274 -15.85 -2.43 8.95
N LEU A 275 -16.60 -1.34 9.11
CA LEU A 275 -17.68 -1.22 10.10
C LEU A 275 -18.83 -2.19 9.81
N GLN A 276 -19.19 -2.37 8.54
CA GLN A 276 -20.18 -3.37 8.13
C GLN A 276 -19.70 -4.78 8.49
N GLN A 277 -18.44 -5.12 8.18
CA GLN A 277 -17.86 -6.43 8.51
C GLN A 277 -17.79 -6.72 10.00
N LEU A 278 -17.58 -5.69 10.83
CA LEU A 278 -17.65 -5.84 12.27
C LEU A 278 -19.09 -6.02 12.75
N SER A 279 -20.08 -5.48 12.02
CA SER A 279 -21.51 -5.54 12.38
C SER A 279 -22.24 -6.79 11.93
N ASP A 280 -21.85 -7.40 10.83
CA ASP A 280 -22.42 -8.66 10.34
C ASP A 280 -22.04 -9.90 11.19
N ARG A 281 -21.35 -9.69 12.33
CA ARG A 281 -20.82 -10.75 13.21
C ARG A 281 -21.62 -10.95 14.50
N ASP A 282 -22.79 -10.32 14.59
CA ASP A 282 -23.79 -10.58 15.64
C ASP A 282 -24.55 -11.89 15.37
#